data_AF-A0A955QWR3-F1
#
_entry.id   AF-A0A955QWR3-F1
#
_cell.length_a   1.000
_cell.length_b   1.000
_cell.length_c   1.000
_cell.angle_alpha   90.00
_cell.angle_beta   90.00
_cell.angle_gamma   90.00
#
_symmetry.space_group_name_H-M   'P 1'
#
loop_
_entity.id
_entity.type
_entity.pdbx_description
1 polymer ?
#
loop_
_entity_poly.entity_id
_entity_poly.type
_entity_poly.pdbx_seq_one_letter_code
_entity_poly.pdbx_strand_id
1 'polypeptide(L)'
;MALQLSPLAGTIAYSDRMGDTHSHLVETGRIVQGHSVNGALSSETELAVNLDLRDPTWRSAFHEGLKKNPQFQRGLVPFCQDAHGNSTGPTDPAALCRLQEAERESAVYDVDIVRILSRKFVLDDEKVFYEYGMALIKTSASLQYTIQLCHEFQLIAVTDSFYHHQLLERTCRRERIALANAYITRQGY
;
A
#
# COMPACT_ATOMS: atom_id res chain seq x y z
N MET A 1 2.64 -1.31 -4.78
CA MET A 1 1.86 -2.16 -3.86
C MET A 1 0.43 -2.20 -4.35
N ALA A 2 -0.15 -3.38 -4.59
CA ALA A 2 -1.61 -3.53 -4.73
C ALA A 2 -2.00 -4.89 -4.15
N LEU A 3 -2.82 -4.92 -3.09
CA LEU A 3 -3.46 -6.16 -2.62
C LEU A 3 -4.68 -6.49 -3.48
N GLN A 4 -4.97 -7.78 -3.56
CA GLN A 4 -6.17 -8.34 -4.16
C GLN A 4 -7.13 -8.75 -3.03
N LEU A 5 -8.32 -8.13 -2.95
CA LEU A 5 -9.40 -8.57 -2.04
C LEU A 5 -10.51 -9.37 -2.75
N SER A 6 -10.32 -9.79 -4.01
CA SER A 6 -11.23 -10.72 -4.72
C SER A 6 -10.58 -11.27 -6.02
N PRO A 7 -11.06 -12.38 -6.62
CA PRO A 7 -10.29 -13.29 -7.49
C PRO A 7 -9.87 -12.79 -8.89
N LEU A 8 -9.86 -11.48 -9.16
CA LEU A 8 -9.59 -10.92 -10.49
C LEU A 8 -8.29 -10.10 -10.68
N ALA A 9 -7.30 -10.16 -9.79
CA ALA A 9 -6.07 -9.38 -9.97
C ALA A 9 -4.83 -10.06 -9.39
N GLY A 10 -4.26 -11.03 -10.12
CA GLY A 10 -2.98 -11.64 -9.74
C GLY A 10 -1.91 -10.58 -9.49
N THR A 11 -1.28 -10.59 -8.32
CA THR A 11 -0.28 -9.58 -7.96
C THR A 11 0.81 -10.10 -7.03
N ILE A 12 2.03 -9.67 -7.35
CA ILE A 12 3.28 -9.86 -6.63
C ILE A 12 3.49 -8.59 -5.79
N ALA A 13 4.08 -8.69 -4.59
CA ALA A 13 4.15 -7.59 -3.61
C ALA A 13 4.75 -6.26 -4.13
N TYR A 14 5.51 -6.28 -5.22
CA TYR A 14 6.06 -5.09 -5.87
C TYR A 14 6.59 -5.45 -7.27
N SER A 15 6.38 -4.60 -8.28
CA SER A 15 7.21 -4.64 -9.50
C SER A 15 8.49 -3.85 -9.21
N ASP A 16 9.41 -4.41 -8.41
CA ASP A 16 10.70 -3.77 -8.25
C ASP A 16 11.50 -4.05 -9.51
N ARG A 17 11.91 -3.00 -10.21
CA ARG A 17 12.90 -3.13 -11.29
C ARG A 17 14.34 -3.09 -10.76
N MET A 18 14.55 -3.08 -9.44
CA MET A 18 15.89 -3.20 -8.86
C MET A 18 16.61 -4.48 -9.34
N GLY A 19 15.89 -5.60 -9.51
CA GLY A 19 16.44 -6.83 -10.10
C GLY A 19 16.67 -6.75 -11.61
N ASP A 20 15.89 -5.93 -12.34
CA ASP A 20 16.19 -5.64 -13.75
C ASP A 20 17.54 -4.92 -13.89
N THR A 21 17.91 -4.12 -12.89
CA THR A 21 19.15 -3.34 -12.85
C THR A 21 20.30 -4.09 -12.14
N HIS A 22 19.99 -5.01 -11.24
CA HIS A 22 20.94 -5.74 -10.40
C HIS A 22 20.63 -7.25 -10.37
N SER A 23 20.47 -7.85 -11.55
CA SER A 23 20.13 -9.28 -11.72
C SER A 23 21.07 -10.21 -10.96
N HIS A 24 22.38 -9.90 -10.95
CA HIS A 24 23.38 -10.67 -10.21
C HIS A 24 23.13 -10.72 -8.69
N LEU A 25 22.48 -9.72 -8.09
CA LEU A 25 22.13 -9.73 -6.67
C LEU A 25 20.87 -10.56 -6.41
N VAL A 26 19.98 -10.68 -7.39
CA VAL A 26 18.81 -11.57 -7.32
C VAL A 26 19.25 -13.04 -7.46
N GLU A 27 20.09 -13.34 -8.44
CA GLU A 27 20.65 -14.68 -8.68
C GLU A 27 21.44 -15.22 -7.47
N THR A 28 22.13 -14.34 -6.76
CA THR A 28 22.89 -14.69 -5.55
C THR A 28 22.05 -14.72 -4.27
N GLY A 29 20.73 -14.48 -4.38
CA GLY A 29 19.82 -14.45 -3.24
C GLY A 29 20.03 -13.27 -2.28
N ARG A 30 20.84 -12.28 -2.67
CA ARG A 30 21.12 -11.08 -1.87
C ARG A 30 20.02 -10.03 -1.98
N ILE A 31 19.23 -10.08 -3.04
CA ILE A 31 17.97 -9.38 -3.21
C ILE A 31 16.88 -10.43 -3.46
N VAL A 32 15.88 -10.49 -2.60
CA VAL A 32 14.66 -11.29 -2.85
C VAL A 32 13.61 -10.34 -3.41
N GLN A 33 13.13 -10.63 -4.62
CA GLN A 33 12.09 -9.82 -5.27
C GLN A 33 10.76 -10.55 -5.24
N GLY A 34 9.75 -9.89 -4.65
CA GLY A 34 8.37 -10.33 -4.73
C GLY A 34 8.11 -11.63 -3.97
N HIS A 35 7.72 -11.51 -2.69
CA HIS A 35 7.11 -12.65 -2.00
C HIS A 35 5.66 -12.83 -2.47
N SER A 36 5.29 -14.07 -2.78
CA SER A 36 3.91 -14.43 -3.08
C SER A 36 3.10 -14.35 -1.79
N VAL A 37 2.26 -13.32 -1.67
CA VAL A 37 1.31 -13.13 -0.56
C VAL A 37 -0.10 -13.53 -0.97
N ASN A 38 -0.21 -14.49 -1.90
CA ASN A 38 -1.50 -14.96 -2.43
C ASN A 38 -2.33 -15.64 -1.34
N GLY A 39 -3.59 -15.21 -1.20
CA GLY A 39 -4.56 -15.82 -0.29
C GLY A 39 -5.49 -14.81 0.35
N ALA A 40 -6.51 -15.30 1.06
CA ALA A 40 -7.27 -14.44 1.96
C ALA A 40 -6.36 -13.92 3.08
N LEU A 41 -6.66 -12.74 3.62
CA LEU A 41 -5.98 -12.25 4.82
C LEU A 41 -6.10 -13.31 5.92
N SER A 42 -4.99 -13.65 6.56
CA SER A 42 -5.06 -14.44 7.80
C SER A 42 -5.83 -13.64 8.85
N SER A 43 -6.48 -14.32 9.80
CA SER A 43 -7.21 -13.64 10.88
C SER A 43 -6.33 -12.67 11.67
N GLU A 44 -5.04 -13.00 11.82
CA GLU A 44 -4.04 -12.13 12.44
C GLU A 44 -3.79 -10.87 11.60
N THR A 45 -3.58 -11.02 10.29
CA THR A 45 -3.36 -9.89 9.39
C THR A 45 -4.61 -9.01 9.30
N GLU A 46 -5.80 -9.61 9.25
CA GLU A 46 -7.07 -8.88 9.25
C GLU A 46 -7.25 -8.05 10.54
N LEU A 47 -6.90 -8.62 11.70
CA LEU A 47 -6.92 -7.89 12.97
C LEU A 47 -5.93 -6.71 12.96
N ALA A 48 -4.69 -6.93 12.52
CA ALA A 48 -3.67 -5.89 12.44
C ALA A 48 -4.06 -4.77 11.46
N VAL A 49 -4.65 -5.12 10.32
CA VAL A 49 -5.23 -4.17 9.37
C VAL A 49 -6.33 -3.34 10.02
N ASN A 50 -7.25 -3.99 10.72
CA ASN A 50 -8.33 -3.26 11.41
C ASN A 50 -7.80 -2.32 12.51
N LEU A 51 -6.67 -2.63 13.15
CA LEU A 51 -6.02 -1.72 14.09
C LEU A 51 -5.44 -0.48 13.40
N ASP A 52 -4.81 -0.63 12.23
CA ASP A 52 -4.33 0.50 11.42
C ASP A 52 -5.50 1.39 10.94
N LEU A 53 -6.57 0.77 10.44
CA LEU A 53 -7.74 1.50 9.94
C LEU A 53 -8.50 2.24 11.07
N ARG A 54 -8.47 1.73 12.30
CA ARG A 54 -9.07 2.40 13.47
C ARG A 54 -8.19 3.49 14.08
N ASP A 55 -6.90 3.54 13.74
CA ASP A 55 -5.97 4.57 14.23
C ASP A 55 -6.16 5.87 13.42
N PRO A 56 -6.74 6.94 14.01
CA PRO A 56 -7.06 8.16 13.28
C PRO A 56 -5.83 8.87 12.73
N THR A 57 -4.70 8.82 13.44
CA THR A 57 -3.49 9.49 12.94
C THR A 57 -2.81 8.63 11.87
N TRP A 58 -2.96 7.29 11.89
CA TRP A 58 -2.52 6.45 10.78
C TRP A 58 -3.31 6.80 9.52
N ARG A 59 -4.65 6.88 9.64
CA ARG A 59 -5.52 7.32 8.53
C ARG A 59 -5.19 8.72 8.03
N SER A 60 -4.88 9.66 8.93
CA SER A 60 -4.49 11.01 8.55
C SER A 60 -3.16 11.05 7.79
N ALA A 61 -2.15 10.29 8.24
CA ALA A 61 -0.88 10.17 7.52
C ALA A 61 -1.07 9.55 6.12
N PHE A 62 -1.92 8.53 6.02
CA PHE A 62 -2.28 7.92 4.73
C PHE A 62 -2.96 8.95 3.80
N HIS A 63 -3.95 9.68 4.31
CA HIS A 63 -4.72 10.64 3.54
C HIS A 63 -3.85 11.81 3.06
N GLU A 64 -2.95 12.30 3.91
CA GLU A 64 -1.97 13.32 3.53
C GLU A 64 -0.99 12.83 2.48
N GLY A 65 -0.56 11.56 2.56
CA GLY A 65 0.25 10.92 1.52
C GLY A 65 -0.48 10.85 0.18
N LEU A 66 -1.75 10.47 0.21
CA LEU A 66 -2.61 10.43 -0.97
C LEU A 66 -2.79 11.80 -1.61
N LYS A 67 -2.86 12.89 -0.83
CA LYS A 67 -3.00 14.26 -1.33
C LYS A 67 -1.71 14.83 -1.91
N LYS A 68 -0.57 14.58 -1.25
CA LYS A 68 0.67 15.34 -1.49
C LYS A 68 1.75 14.61 -2.26
N ASN A 69 1.65 13.28 -2.39
CA ASN A 69 2.77 12.49 -2.90
C ASN A 69 2.38 11.64 -4.13
N PRO A 70 2.82 12.04 -5.35
CA PRO A 70 2.55 11.28 -6.57
C PRO A 70 3.11 9.86 -6.57
N GLN A 71 4.26 9.63 -5.92
CA GLN A 71 4.84 8.28 -5.80
C GLN A 71 3.96 7.37 -4.93
N PHE A 72 3.37 7.91 -3.86
CA PHE A 72 2.40 7.22 -3.02
C PHE A 72 1.11 6.92 -3.81
N GLN A 73 0.64 7.88 -4.61
CA GLN A 73 -0.52 7.71 -5.47
C GLN A 73 -0.34 6.61 -6.54
N ARG A 74 0.86 6.45 -7.11
CA ARG A 74 1.16 5.41 -8.14
C ARG A 74 0.88 3.98 -7.68
N GLY A 75 0.92 3.72 -6.37
CA GLY A 75 0.53 2.41 -5.82
C GLY A 75 -0.98 2.22 -5.67
N LEU A 76 -1.77 3.29 -5.70
CA LEU A 76 -3.16 3.29 -5.30
C LEU A 76 -4.12 3.57 -6.46
N VAL A 77 -3.70 4.38 -7.43
CA VAL A 77 -4.48 4.73 -8.63
C VAL A 77 -3.68 4.43 -9.90
N PRO A 78 -4.34 4.15 -11.03
CA PRO A 78 -3.67 3.97 -12.32
C PRO A 78 -2.98 5.26 -12.78
N PHE A 79 -1.76 5.13 -13.32
CA PHE A 79 -1.02 6.24 -13.94
C PHE A 79 -0.80 5.95 -15.43
N CYS A 80 -0.90 7.01 -16.24
CA CYS A 80 -0.44 6.99 -17.63
C CYS A 80 1.08 6.82 -17.69
N GLN A 81 1.55 6.17 -18.74
CA GLN A 81 2.98 6.00 -19.04
C GLN A 81 3.32 6.73 -20.35
N ASP A 82 4.50 7.35 -20.40
CA ASP A 82 5.05 7.88 -21.65
C ASP A 82 5.60 6.75 -22.54
N ALA A 83 6.10 7.11 -23.73
CA ALA A 83 6.70 6.16 -24.67
C ALA A 83 7.94 5.43 -24.11
N HIS A 84 8.53 5.93 -23.03
CA HIS A 84 9.68 5.33 -22.34
C HIS A 84 9.26 4.53 -21.10
N GLY A 85 7.96 4.42 -20.81
CA GLY A 85 7.40 3.73 -19.65
C GLY A 85 7.45 4.52 -18.34
N ASN A 86 7.83 5.80 -18.37
CA ASN A 86 7.82 6.68 -17.20
C ASN A 86 6.39 7.12 -16.90
N SER A 87 5.99 7.10 -15.63
CA SER A 87 4.65 7.60 -15.29
C SER A 87 4.58 9.11 -15.36
N THR A 88 3.57 9.63 -16.05
CA THR A 88 3.41 11.07 -16.29
C THR A 88 2.37 11.70 -15.37
N GLY A 89 1.29 10.97 -15.08
CA GLY A 89 0.21 11.43 -14.20
C GLY A 89 -0.90 10.39 -14.03
N PRO A 90 -1.85 10.61 -13.11
CA PRO A 90 -2.98 9.71 -12.90
C PRO A 90 -3.85 9.62 -14.16
N THR A 91 -4.30 8.42 -14.51
CA THR A 91 -5.16 8.18 -15.69
C THR A 91 -6.53 8.84 -15.54
N ASP A 92 -7.03 8.94 -14.32
CA ASP A 92 -8.28 9.65 -14.00
C ASP A 92 -8.04 10.64 -12.84
N PRO A 93 -7.70 11.91 -13.15
CA PRO A 93 -7.50 12.94 -12.14
C PRO A 93 -8.77 13.25 -11.32
N ALA A 94 -9.97 13.09 -11.91
CA ALA A 94 -11.23 13.37 -11.22
C ALA A 94 -11.55 12.28 -10.18
N ALA A 95 -11.28 11.01 -10.50
CA ALA A 95 -11.34 9.93 -9.51
C ALA A 95 -10.34 10.16 -8.36
N LEU A 96 -9.11 10.58 -8.66
CA LEU A 96 -8.14 10.91 -7.61
C LEU A 96 -8.63 12.05 -6.70
N CYS A 97 -9.22 13.11 -7.26
CA CYS A 97 -9.79 14.21 -6.47
C CYS A 97 -10.87 13.71 -5.50
N ARG A 98 -11.76 12.80 -5.94
CA ARG A 98 -12.81 12.20 -5.09
C ARG A 98 -12.24 11.37 -3.94
N LEU A 99 -11.11 10.68 -4.17
CA LEU A 99 -10.42 9.92 -3.11
C LEU A 99 -9.71 10.84 -2.09
N GLN A 100 -9.42 12.09 -2.47
CA GLN A 100 -8.74 13.09 -1.64
C GLN A 100 -9.70 13.98 -0.84
N GLU A 101 -11.01 13.74 -0.94
CA GLU A 101 -12.02 14.47 -0.18
C GLU A 101 -11.93 14.17 1.32
N ALA A 102 -12.13 15.20 2.15
CA ALA A 102 -12.04 15.10 3.61
C ALA A 102 -13.02 14.09 4.23
N GLU A 103 -14.15 13.84 3.56
CA GLU A 103 -15.11 12.82 3.99
C GLU A 103 -14.45 11.43 4.09
N ARG A 104 -13.54 11.11 3.15
CA ARG A 104 -12.79 9.84 3.13
C ARG A 104 -11.87 9.70 4.34
N GLU A 105 -11.23 10.78 4.76
CA GLU A 105 -10.40 10.78 5.97
C GLU A 105 -11.24 10.60 7.25
N SER A 106 -12.45 11.15 7.28
CA SER A 106 -13.31 11.10 8.47
C SER A 106 -14.12 9.80 8.61
N ALA A 107 -14.40 9.10 7.50
CA ALA A 107 -15.23 7.91 7.46
C ALA A 107 -14.59 6.70 8.17
N VAL A 108 -15.42 5.88 8.82
CA VAL A 108 -14.98 4.66 9.51
C VAL A 108 -14.72 3.55 8.50
N TYR A 109 -13.57 2.89 8.63
CA TYR A 109 -13.19 1.74 7.81
C TYR A 109 -12.76 0.57 8.68
N ASP A 110 -13.13 -0.63 8.24
CA ASP A 110 -12.54 -1.90 8.61
C ASP A 110 -12.71 -2.87 7.42
N VAL A 111 -12.10 -4.06 7.51
CA VAL A 111 -12.15 -5.05 6.43
C VAL A 111 -13.58 -5.49 6.13
N ASP A 112 -14.45 -5.60 7.14
CA ASP A 112 -15.84 -6.04 6.94
C ASP A 112 -16.68 -4.97 6.23
N ILE A 113 -16.51 -3.69 6.55
CA ILE A 113 -17.14 -2.57 5.84
C ILE A 113 -16.77 -2.62 4.36
N VAL A 114 -15.47 -2.78 4.05
CA VAL A 114 -15.01 -2.84 2.65
C VAL A 114 -15.53 -4.10 1.95
N ARG A 115 -15.64 -5.23 2.66
CA ARG A 115 -16.22 -6.49 2.16
C ARG A 115 -17.73 -6.37 1.89
N ILE A 116 -18.46 -5.56 2.66
CA ILE A 116 -19.87 -5.25 2.41
C ILE A 116 -19.99 -4.35 1.17
N LEU A 117 -19.17 -3.29 1.10
CA LEU A 117 -19.14 -2.39 -0.06
C LEU A 117 -18.83 -3.16 -1.35
N SER A 118 -17.91 -4.14 -1.29
CA SER A 118 -17.52 -4.95 -2.45
C SER A 118 -18.68 -5.72 -3.11
N ARG A 119 -19.77 -5.94 -2.38
CA ARG A 119 -20.95 -6.69 -2.81
C ARG A 119 -22.11 -5.79 -3.25
N LYS A 120 -22.02 -4.47 -3.07
CA LYS A 120 -23.15 -3.55 -3.19
C LYS A 120 -23.09 -2.61 -4.40
N PHE A 121 -22.07 -2.67 -5.26
CA PHE A 121 -21.87 -1.66 -6.30
C PHE A 121 -23.03 -1.51 -7.28
N VAL A 122 -23.83 -0.46 -7.07
CA VAL A 122 -24.84 0.05 -8.02
C VAL A 122 -24.71 1.58 -8.18
N LEU A 123 -24.09 2.30 -7.24
CA LEU A 123 -23.93 3.77 -7.25
C LEU A 123 -22.45 4.20 -7.29
N ASP A 124 -22.18 5.32 -7.97
CA ASP A 124 -20.82 5.87 -8.13
C ASP A 124 -20.18 6.33 -6.81
N ASP A 125 -20.96 6.82 -5.85
CA ASP A 125 -20.42 7.31 -4.58
C ASP A 125 -19.92 6.16 -3.69
N GLU A 126 -20.70 5.07 -3.56
CA GLU A 126 -20.29 3.89 -2.78
C GLU A 126 -19.03 3.23 -3.37
N LYS A 127 -18.85 3.33 -4.69
CA LYS A 127 -17.64 2.87 -5.37
C LYS A 127 -16.40 3.63 -4.90
N VAL A 128 -16.47 4.95 -4.73
CA VAL A 128 -15.34 5.75 -4.23
C VAL A 128 -14.98 5.37 -2.79
N PHE A 129 -15.98 5.15 -1.92
CA PHE A 129 -15.74 4.67 -0.56
C PHE A 129 -15.04 3.30 -0.55
N TYR A 130 -15.45 2.39 -1.42
CA TYR A 130 -14.78 1.12 -1.59
C TYR A 130 -13.34 1.28 -2.07
N GLU A 131 -13.10 2.05 -3.13
CA GLU A 131 -11.77 2.24 -3.69
C GLU A 131 -10.80 2.83 -2.65
N TYR A 132 -11.28 3.80 -1.86
CA TYR A 132 -10.51 4.35 -0.75
C TYR A 132 -10.26 3.31 0.36
N GLY A 133 -11.29 2.58 0.80
CA GLY A 133 -11.16 1.53 1.81
C GLY A 133 -10.24 0.40 1.36
N MET A 134 -10.31 0.03 0.08
CA MET A 134 -9.37 -0.88 -0.56
C MET A 134 -7.95 -0.33 -0.50
N ALA A 135 -7.72 0.93 -0.82
CA ALA A 135 -6.40 1.55 -0.77
C ALA A 135 -5.80 1.54 0.65
N LEU A 136 -6.63 1.77 1.68
CA LEU A 136 -6.23 1.63 3.10
C LEU A 136 -5.80 0.20 3.43
N ILE A 137 -6.66 -0.80 3.13
CA ILE A 137 -6.36 -2.21 3.39
C ILE A 137 -5.11 -2.64 2.63
N LYS A 138 -5.03 -2.23 1.35
CA LYS A 138 -3.87 -2.47 0.47
C LYS A 138 -2.57 -2.04 1.13
N THR A 139 -2.59 -0.83 1.67
CA THR A 139 -1.41 -0.24 2.28
C THR A 139 -1.06 -0.94 3.58
N SER A 140 -2.03 -1.05 4.49
CA SER A 140 -1.81 -1.66 5.81
C SER A 140 -1.34 -3.11 5.71
N ALA A 141 -2.01 -3.98 4.94
CA ALA A 141 -1.58 -5.38 4.89
C ALA A 141 -0.21 -5.52 4.20
N SER A 142 0.15 -4.67 3.23
CA SER A 142 1.52 -4.68 2.69
C SER A 142 2.57 -4.33 3.74
N LEU A 143 2.27 -3.41 4.66
CA LEU A 143 3.17 -3.10 5.78
C LEU A 143 3.26 -4.28 6.75
N GLN A 144 2.14 -4.95 7.05
CA GLN A 144 2.13 -6.14 7.90
C GLN A 144 2.97 -7.28 7.31
N TYR A 145 2.83 -7.55 6.01
CA TYR A 145 3.69 -8.51 5.32
C TYR A 145 5.17 -8.09 5.33
N THR A 146 5.45 -6.78 5.19
CA THR A 146 6.83 -6.27 5.30
C THR A 146 7.42 -6.58 6.66
N ILE A 147 6.68 -6.34 7.75
CA ILE A 147 7.09 -6.68 9.12
C ILE A 147 7.38 -8.19 9.24
N GLN A 148 6.43 -9.02 8.81
CA GLN A 148 6.54 -10.48 8.90
C GLN A 148 7.77 -11.00 8.15
N LEU A 149 7.94 -10.60 6.89
CA LEU A 149 9.06 -11.03 6.06
C LEU A 149 10.40 -10.56 6.62
N CYS A 150 10.47 -9.32 7.13
CA CYS A 150 11.71 -8.83 7.72
C CYS A 150 12.10 -9.61 8.98
N HIS A 151 11.14 -10.00 9.81
CA HIS A 151 11.42 -10.86 10.96
C HIS A 151 11.79 -12.29 10.55
N GLU A 152 11.05 -12.89 9.63
CA GLU A 152 11.29 -14.26 9.17
C GLU A 152 12.68 -14.40 8.54
N PHE A 153 13.06 -13.45 7.68
CA PHE A 153 14.29 -13.51 6.91
C PHE A 153 15.42 -12.61 7.47
N GLN A 154 15.22 -12.00 8.64
CA GLN A 154 16.19 -11.09 9.29
C GLN A 154 16.64 -9.94 8.37
N LEU A 155 15.69 -9.31 7.68
CA LEU A 155 15.92 -8.21 6.74
C LEU A 155 15.67 -6.84 7.38
N ILE A 156 16.19 -5.81 6.72
CA ILE A 156 15.89 -4.41 7.03
C ILE A 156 14.85 -3.92 6.02
N ALA A 157 13.75 -3.34 6.49
CA ALA A 157 12.74 -2.75 5.60
C ALA A 157 13.25 -1.41 5.04
N VAL A 158 13.34 -1.29 3.71
CA VAL A 158 13.80 -0.06 3.06
C VAL A 158 12.76 0.42 2.07
N THR A 159 12.43 1.71 2.10
CA THR A 159 11.52 2.33 1.13
C THR A 159 12.00 3.69 0.68
N ASP A 160 11.71 4.04 -0.57
CA ASP A 160 11.90 5.38 -1.13
C ASP A 160 10.64 6.24 -1.04
N SER A 161 9.61 5.76 -0.35
CA SER A 161 8.36 6.49 -0.10
C SER A 161 8.25 6.91 1.36
N PHE A 162 8.35 8.22 1.60
CA PHE A 162 8.28 8.82 2.94
C PHE A 162 7.00 8.41 3.70
N TYR A 163 5.85 8.40 3.03
CA TYR A 163 4.57 8.08 3.67
C TYR A 163 4.44 6.59 4.02
N HIS A 164 4.95 5.67 3.20
CA HIS A 164 5.00 4.26 3.57
C HIS A 164 5.89 4.04 4.80
N HIS A 165 7.05 4.71 4.87
CA HIS A 165 7.93 4.68 6.04
C HIS A 165 7.22 5.21 7.30
N GLN A 166 6.56 6.37 7.20
CA GLN A 166 5.84 6.98 8.32
C GLN A 166 4.71 6.08 8.84
N LEU A 167 3.94 5.46 7.94
CA LEU A 167 2.89 4.52 8.29
C LEU A 167 3.47 3.28 8.98
N LEU A 168 4.57 2.72 8.45
CA LEU A 168 5.27 1.58 9.04
C LEU A 168 5.77 1.88 10.45
N GLU A 169 6.50 2.99 10.62
CA GLU A 169 7.00 3.42 11.93
C GLU A 169 5.86 3.58 12.95
N ARG A 170 4.71 4.09 12.49
CA ARG A 170 3.55 4.27 13.35
C ARG A 170 2.96 2.93 13.79
N THR A 171 2.76 2.01 12.86
CA THR A 171 2.31 0.64 13.14
C THR A 171 3.26 -0.03 14.13
N CYS A 172 4.58 0.01 13.86
CA CYS A 172 5.59 -0.56 14.76
C CYS A 172 5.58 0.09 16.15
N ARG A 173 5.46 1.42 16.25
CA ARG A 173 5.42 2.12 17.54
C ARG A 173 4.18 1.78 18.35
N ARG A 174 3.01 1.72 17.71
CA ARG A 174 1.74 1.36 18.36
C ARG A 174 1.81 -0.05 18.95
N GLU A 175 2.36 -0.99 18.19
CA GLU A 175 2.40 -2.40 18.55
C GLU A 175 3.69 -2.81 19.28
N ARG A 176 4.60 -1.87 19.52
CA ARG A 176 5.91 -2.08 20.16
C ARG A 176 6.76 -3.13 19.42
N ILE A 177 6.67 -3.14 18.10
CA ILE A 177 7.45 -4.01 17.21
C ILE A 177 8.83 -3.39 17.01
N ALA A 178 9.89 -4.12 17.32
CA ALA A 178 11.26 -3.71 17.07
C ALA A 178 11.67 -4.13 15.65
N LEU A 179 11.47 -3.23 14.67
CA LEU A 179 11.82 -3.46 13.27
C LEU A 179 12.87 -2.45 12.80
N ALA A 180 14.02 -2.93 12.33
CA ALA A 180 14.97 -2.09 11.63
C ALA A 180 14.38 -1.67 10.28
N ASN A 181 14.21 -0.36 10.07
CA ASN A 181 13.67 0.18 8.83
C ASN A 181 14.33 1.53 8.49
N ALA A 182 14.36 1.87 7.20
CA ALA A 182 14.98 3.10 6.71
C ALA A 182 14.23 3.70 5.51
N TYR A 183 14.15 5.02 5.50
CA TYR A 183 13.75 5.81 4.35
C TYR A 183 14.98 6.28 3.57
N ILE A 184 15.03 6.00 2.27
CA ILE A 184 16.13 6.42 1.39
C ILE A 184 15.57 7.26 0.24
N THR A 185 16.02 8.51 0.13
CA THR A 185 15.70 9.36 -1.03
C THR A 185 16.48 8.88 -2.26
N ARG A 186 15.76 8.48 -3.32
CA ARG A 186 16.39 8.26 -4.64
C ARG A 186 16.75 9.61 -5.25
N GLN A 187 18.01 9.77 -5.68
CA GLN A 187 18.44 10.90 -6.50
C GLN A 187 18.32 10.52 -7.98
N GLY A 188 17.69 11.39 -8.80
CA GLY A 188 17.67 11.28 -10.26
C GLY A 188 16.38 10.73 -10.89
N TYR A 189 15.31 11.53 -10.86
CA TYR A 189 14.18 11.40 -11.80
C TYR A 189 14.37 12.36 -12.97
#